data_AF-E9SET7-F1
#
_entry.id   AF-E9SET7-F1
#
_cell.length_a   1.000
_cell.length_b   1.000
_cell.length_c   1.000
_cell.angle_alpha   90.00
_cell.angle_beta   90.00
_cell.angle_gamma   90.00
#
_symmetry.space_group_name_H-M   'P 1'
#
loop_
_entity.id
_entity.type
_entity.pdbx_description
1 polymer ?
#
loop_
_entity_poly.entity_id
_entity_poly.type
_entity_poly.pdbx_seq_one_letter_code
_entity_poly.pdbx_strand_id
1 'polypeptide(L)'
;MKKFTAYDIEWDVEIDEVYEIFSKMTAHNAAEVLTISEKEYSAMGINEKHELIRDRIHHNRISASDIADLPETVEIPAEFGIVSEKDNMEDVTDWLSDKYGYCINGYKVKEM
;
A
#
# COMPACT_ATOMS: atom_id res chain seq x y z
N MET A 1 11.11 -26.41 10.34
CA MET A 1 10.39 -25.29 10.96
C MET A 1 9.37 -24.82 9.96
N LYS A 2 8.10 -24.66 10.38
CA LYS A 2 7.04 -24.18 9.49
C LYS A 2 7.33 -22.74 9.10
N LYS A 3 6.96 -22.37 7.87
CA LYS A 3 7.04 -20.99 7.39
C LYS A 3 5.63 -20.43 7.33
N PHE A 4 5.49 -19.18 7.72
CA PHE A 4 4.21 -18.48 7.67
C PHE A 4 4.36 -17.22 6.84
N THR A 5 3.30 -16.86 6.14
CA THR A 5 3.27 -15.67 5.28
C THR A 5 2.04 -14.85 5.62
N ALA A 6 2.26 -13.56 5.88
CA ALA A 6 1.21 -12.56 5.91
C ALA A 6 0.82 -12.26 4.46
N TYR A 7 -0.48 -12.23 4.18
CA TYR A 7 -1.01 -11.94 2.84
C TYR A 7 -2.34 -11.20 2.95
N ASP A 8 -2.78 -10.60 1.84
CA ASP A 8 -4.01 -9.80 1.82
C ASP A 8 -3.91 -8.67 2.86
N ILE A 9 -2.76 -7.98 2.85
CA ILE A 9 -2.41 -6.96 3.84
C ILE A 9 -3.13 -5.66 3.48
N GLU A 10 -3.98 -5.21 4.39
CA GLU A 10 -4.73 -3.96 4.29
C GLU A 10 -3.90 -2.84 4.93
N TRP A 11 -3.05 -2.20 4.12
CA TRP A 11 -2.24 -1.05 4.55
C TRP A 11 -3.10 0.20 4.76
N ASP A 12 -2.86 0.90 5.85
CA ASP A 12 -3.51 2.19 6.14
C ASP A 12 -2.67 3.34 5.56
N VAL A 13 -2.73 3.50 4.23
CA VAL A 13 -2.00 4.55 3.52
C VAL A 13 -2.82 5.83 3.52
N GLU A 14 -2.28 6.89 4.14
CA GLU A 14 -2.92 8.20 4.15
C GLU A 14 -2.94 8.83 2.74
N ILE A 15 -4.04 9.49 2.40
CA ILE A 15 -4.20 10.11 1.07
C ILE A 15 -3.18 11.23 0.82
N ASP A 16 -2.72 11.91 1.87
CA ASP A 16 -1.73 12.97 1.78
C ASP A 16 -0.36 12.43 1.36
N GLU A 17 0.00 11.21 1.76
CA GLU A 17 1.21 10.54 1.31
C GLU A 17 1.13 10.18 -0.18
N VAL A 18 -0.04 9.72 -0.64
CA VAL A 18 -0.28 9.47 -2.06
C VAL A 18 -0.05 10.76 -2.85
N TYR A 19 -0.59 11.90 -2.40
CA TYR A 19 -0.33 13.18 -3.06
C TYR A 19 1.15 13.54 -3.11
N GLU A 20 1.88 13.30 -2.01
CA GLU A 20 3.33 13.53 -1.96
C GLU A 20 4.07 12.64 -2.98
N ILE A 21 3.72 11.36 -3.09
CA ILE A 21 4.29 10.44 -4.07
C ILE A 21 4.06 10.97 -5.49
N PHE A 22 2.82 11.35 -5.82
CA PHE A 22 2.49 11.95 -7.12
C PHE A 22 3.24 13.25 -7.40
N SER A 23 3.49 14.06 -6.36
CA SER A 23 4.25 15.32 -6.52
C SER A 23 5.72 15.09 -6.92
N LYS A 24 6.27 13.92 -6.58
CA LYS A 24 7.64 13.49 -6.91
C LYS A 24 7.72 12.75 -8.25
N MET A 25 6.58 12.33 -8.80
CA MET A 25 6.52 11.68 -10.11
C MET A 25 6.70 12.67 -11.26
N THR A 26 7.26 12.20 -12.37
CA THR A 26 7.14 12.91 -13.64
C THR A 26 5.68 12.93 -14.09
N ALA A 27 5.28 13.95 -14.85
CA ALA A 27 3.93 14.03 -15.42
C ALA A 27 3.54 12.78 -16.24
N HIS A 28 4.52 12.18 -16.94
CA HIS A 28 4.34 10.94 -17.69
C HIS A 28 3.88 9.78 -16.79
N ASN A 29 4.69 9.42 -15.80
CA ASN A 29 4.38 8.32 -14.88
C ASN A 29 3.07 8.56 -14.11
N ALA A 30 2.83 9.79 -13.64
CA ALA A 30 1.59 10.12 -12.95
C ALA A 30 0.36 9.94 -13.85
N ALA A 31 0.46 10.36 -15.12
CA ALA A 31 -0.61 10.20 -16.09
C ALA A 31 -0.87 8.73 -16.43
N GLU A 32 0.19 7.91 -16.51
CA GLU A 32 0.10 6.46 -16.72
C GLU A 32 -0.67 5.78 -15.59
N VAL A 33 -0.30 6.03 -14.33
CA VAL A 33 -1.01 5.51 -13.15
C VAL A 33 -2.48 5.94 -13.15
N LEU A 34 -2.74 7.20 -13.50
CA LEU A 34 -4.11 7.75 -13.52
C LEU A 34 -4.90 7.41 -14.79
N THR A 35 -4.31 6.68 -15.74
CA THR A 35 -4.93 6.30 -17.02
C THR A 35 -5.45 7.50 -17.83
N ILE A 36 -4.69 8.61 -17.84
CA ILE A 36 -4.97 9.80 -18.64
C ILE A 36 -3.75 10.16 -19.49
N SER A 37 -3.89 11.12 -20.40
CA SER A 37 -2.72 11.59 -21.15
C SER A 37 -1.82 12.48 -20.30
N GLU A 38 -0.51 12.43 -20.55
CA GLU A 38 0.47 13.33 -19.95
C GLU A 38 0.11 14.81 -20.17
N LYS A 39 -0.46 15.13 -21.34
CA LYS A 39 -0.92 16.48 -21.68
C LYS A 39 -2.08 16.92 -20.77
N GLU A 40 -3.06 16.05 -20.54
CA GLU A 40 -4.17 16.33 -19.62
C GLU A 40 -3.63 16.55 -18.21
N TYR A 41 -2.80 15.63 -17.70
CA TYR A 41 -2.22 15.75 -16.35
C TYR A 41 -1.40 17.03 -16.19
N SER A 42 -0.60 17.39 -17.19
CA SER A 42 0.25 18.60 -17.14
C SER A 42 -0.55 19.90 -17.19
N ALA A 43 -1.74 19.89 -17.79
CA ALA A 43 -2.62 21.05 -17.84
C ALA A 43 -3.38 21.29 -16.53
N MET A 44 -3.48 20.29 -15.65
CA MET A 44 -4.25 20.35 -14.42
C MET A 44 -3.54 21.14 -13.29
N GLY A 45 -4.33 21.89 -12.54
CA GLY A 45 -3.91 22.48 -11.27
C GLY A 45 -3.75 21.42 -10.17
N ILE A 46 -3.08 21.78 -9.06
CA ILE A 46 -2.82 20.83 -7.97
C ILE A 46 -4.11 20.26 -7.34
N ASN A 47 -5.14 21.10 -7.16
CA ASN A 47 -6.41 20.67 -6.61
C ASN A 47 -7.14 19.67 -7.53
N GLU A 48 -7.12 19.91 -8.84
CA GLU A 48 -7.73 19.00 -9.82
C GLU A 48 -7.01 17.65 -9.83
N LYS A 49 -5.67 17.64 -9.67
CA LYS A 49 -4.89 16.41 -9.54
C LYS A 49 -5.26 15.65 -8.27
N HIS A 50 -5.38 16.34 -7.13
CA HIS A 50 -5.76 15.71 -5.86
C HIS A 50 -7.19 15.12 -5.95
N GLU A 51 -8.14 15.87 -6.51
CA GLU A 51 -9.51 15.39 -6.72
C GLU A 51 -9.54 14.14 -7.62
N LEU A 52 -8.77 14.14 -8.70
CA LEU A 52 -8.65 12.98 -9.58
C LEU A 52 -8.03 11.77 -8.87
N ILE A 53 -6.93 11.94 -8.15
CA ILE A 53 -6.27 10.86 -7.39
C ILE A 53 -7.25 10.26 -6.38
N ARG A 54 -7.93 11.11 -5.60
CA ARG A 54 -8.94 10.68 -4.61
C ARG A 54 -10.11 9.94 -5.28
N ASP A 55 -10.61 10.44 -6.40
CA ASP A 55 -11.67 9.77 -7.18
C ASP A 55 -11.23 8.37 -7.65
N ARG A 56 -10.00 8.23 -8.14
CA ARG A 56 -9.47 6.94 -8.61
C ARG A 56 -9.31 5.94 -7.48
N ILE A 57 -8.82 6.37 -6.32
CA ILE A 57 -8.71 5.51 -5.13
C ILE A 57 -10.08 5.10 -4.61
N HIS A 58 -11.00 6.06 -4.43
CA HIS A 58 -12.34 5.79 -3.88
C HIS A 58 -13.15 4.82 -4.76
N HIS A 59 -12.92 4.82 -6.07
CA HIS A 59 -13.56 3.90 -7.01
C HIS A 59 -12.74 2.63 -7.29
N ASN A 60 -11.71 2.34 -6.47
CA ASN A 60 -10.82 1.18 -6.60
C ASN A 60 -10.22 1.02 -8.01
N ARG A 61 -9.93 2.13 -8.68
CA ARG A 61 -9.28 2.14 -10.01
C ARG A 61 -7.77 2.12 -9.91
N ILE A 62 -7.24 2.60 -8.79
CA ILE A 62 -5.83 2.51 -8.38
C ILE A 62 -5.79 2.18 -6.89
N SER A 63 -4.71 1.55 -6.45
CA SER A 63 -4.51 1.11 -5.06
C SER A 63 -3.49 2.01 -4.38
N ALA A 64 -3.83 2.55 -3.20
CA ALA A 64 -2.95 3.42 -2.44
C ALA A 64 -1.68 2.67 -1.98
N SER A 65 -1.81 1.40 -1.58
CA SER A 65 -0.67 0.55 -1.22
C SER A 65 0.24 0.28 -2.41
N ASP A 66 -0.31 0.09 -3.61
CA ASP A 66 0.50 -0.15 -4.82
C ASP A 66 1.28 1.11 -5.20
N ILE A 67 0.66 2.28 -5.04
CA ILE A 67 1.32 3.58 -5.30
C ILE A 67 2.46 3.81 -4.29
N ALA A 68 2.27 3.38 -3.04
CA ALA A 68 3.27 3.42 -1.99
C ALA A 68 4.32 2.27 -2.07
N ASP A 69 4.25 1.42 -3.11
CA ASP A 69 5.13 0.27 -3.30
C ASP A 69 5.13 -0.70 -2.11
N LEU A 70 3.97 -0.89 -1.48
CA LEU A 70 3.80 -1.77 -0.33
C LEU A 70 3.50 -3.21 -0.75
N PRO A 71 4.06 -4.20 -0.05
CA PRO A 71 3.90 -5.59 -0.44
C PRO A 71 2.50 -6.13 -0.10
N GLU A 72 1.95 -6.93 -1.01
CA GLU A 72 0.72 -7.71 -0.76
C GLU A 72 0.97 -8.95 0.11
N THR A 73 2.22 -9.43 0.14
CA THR A 73 2.63 -10.63 0.89
C THR A 73 4.00 -10.47 1.52
N VAL A 74 4.18 -10.99 2.74
CA VAL A 74 5.44 -10.92 3.50
C VAL A 74 5.67 -12.24 4.23
N GLU A 75 6.83 -12.87 4.01
CA GLU A 75 7.25 -14.03 4.82
C GLU A 75 7.51 -13.56 6.27
N ILE A 76 6.86 -14.20 7.23
CA ILE A 76 6.97 -13.87 8.65
C ILE A 76 8.25 -14.52 9.21
N PRO A 77 9.15 -13.74 9.84
CA PRO A 77 10.35 -14.27 10.46
C PRO A 77 10.05 -15.35 11.49
N ALA A 78 10.85 -16.40 11.48
CA ALA A 78 10.62 -17.52 12.39
C ALA A 78 10.90 -17.21 13.88
N GLU A 79 11.58 -16.10 14.16
CA GLU A 79 11.82 -15.62 15.52
C GLU A 79 10.55 -15.24 16.28
N PHE A 80 9.45 -14.95 15.56
CA PHE A 80 8.13 -14.75 16.15
C PHE A 80 7.50 -16.05 16.69
N GLY A 81 8.12 -17.21 16.45
CA GLY A 81 7.73 -18.47 17.11
C GLY A 81 6.35 -18.99 16.73
N ILE A 82 5.77 -18.53 15.62
CA ILE A 82 4.44 -18.92 15.15
C ILE A 82 4.41 -20.41 14.85
N VAL A 83 3.39 -21.09 15.36
CA VAL A 83 3.12 -22.51 15.15
C VAL A 83 1.77 -22.76 14.46
N SER A 84 0.86 -21.77 14.47
CA SER A 84 -0.46 -21.84 13.86
C SER A 84 -0.94 -20.48 13.32
N GLU A 85 -1.81 -20.50 12.31
CA GLU A 85 -2.51 -19.33 11.76
C GLU A 85 -3.44 -18.62 12.78
N LYS A 86 -3.67 -19.23 13.95
CA LYS A 86 -4.51 -18.70 15.04
C LYS A 86 -3.72 -18.06 16.18
N ASP A 87 -2.40 -18.05 16.09
CA ASP A 87 -1.55 -17.45 17.12
C ASP A 87 -1.81 -15.94 17.21
N ASN A 88 -1.40 -15.32 18.33
CA ASN A 88 -1.47 -13.87 18.45
C ASN A 88 -0.45 -13.24 17.49
N MET A 89 -0.90 -12.30 16.68
CA MET A 89 -0.11 -11.66 15.63
C MET A 89 0.24 -10.20 15.98
N GLU A 90 0.04 -9.74 17.21
CA GLU A 90 0.39 -8.38 17.67
C GLU A 90 1.86 -8.04 17.36
N ASP A 91 2.81 -8.88 17.80
CA ASP A 91 4.24 -8.65 17.55
C ASP A 91 4.59 -8.61 16.05
N VAL A 92 3.88 -9.39 15.22
CA VAL A 92 4.05 -9.40 13.76
C VAL A 92 3.47 -8.14 13.14
N THR A 93 2.34 -7.66 13.66
CA THR A 93 1.67 -6.44 13.20
C THR A 93 2.58 -5.24 13.46
N ASP A 94 3.08 -5.11 14.69
CA ASP A 94 4.01 -4.05 15.08
C ASP A 94 5.27 -4.08 14.22
N TRP A 95 5.83 -5.29 14.00
CA TRP A 95 7.01 -5.45 13.14
C TRP A 95 6.75 -5.07 11.69
N LEU A 96 5.62 -5.47 11.10
CA LEU A 96 5.26 -5.08 9.74
C LEU A 96 5.12 -3.56 9.65
N SER A 97 4.45 -2.93 10.62
CA SER A 97 4.29 -1.49 10.64
C SER A 97 5.62 -0.74 10.78
N ASP A 98 6.49 -1.17 11.69
CA ASP A 98 7.83 -0.59 11.84
C ASP A 98 8.70 -0.79 10.59
N LYS A 99 8.61 -1.97 9.96
CA LYS A 99 9.45 -2.31 8.81
C LYS A 99 9.11 -1.49 7.57
N TYR A 100 7.82 -1.24 7.32
CA TYR A 100 7.37 -0.54 6.13
C TYR A 100 7.05 0.93 6.39
N GLY A 101 6.90 1.34 7.66
CA GLY A 101 6.53 2.70 8.04
C GLY A 101 5.04 3.00 7.91
N TYR A 102 4.19 1.97 7.82
CA TYR A 102 2.75 2.10 7.59
C TYR A 102 1.95 1.32 8.61
N CYS A 103 0.85 1.92 9.07
CA CYS A 103 -0.14 1.22 9.88
C CYS A 103 -0.85 0.13 9.06
N ILE A 104 -1.40 -0.87 9.75
CA ILE A 104 -2.07 -2.02 9.14
C ILE A 104 -3.47 -2.14 9.73
N ASN A 105 -4.47 -2.16 8.87
CA ASN A 105 -5.87 -2.36 9.23
C ASN A 105 -6.20 -3.85 9.41
N GLY A 106 -5.50 -4.73 8.69
CA GLY A 106 -5.68 -6.18 8.80
C GLY A 106 -4.80 -6.96 7.83
N TYR A 107 -4.70 -8.26 8.04
CA TYR A 107 -4.10 -9.22 7.10
C TYR A 107 -4.49 -10.65 7.47
N LYS A 108 -4.17 -11.60 6.60
CA LYS A 108 -4.34 -13.03 6.82
C LYS A 108 -2.98 -13.72 6.93
N VAL A 109 -2.93 -14.85 7.61
CA VAL A 109 -1.72 -15.68 7.76
C VAL A 109 -1.99 -17.05 7.19
N LYS A 110 -1.02 -17.60 6.44
CA LYS A 110 -1.06 -18.99 5.96
C LYS A 110 0.27 -19.70 6.18
N GLU A 111 0.21 -20.98 6.49
CA GLU A 111 1.37 -21.87 6.45
C GLU A 111 1.80 -22.12 5.00
N MET A 112 3.12 -22.09 4.73
CA MET A 112 3.72 -22.38 3.43
C MET A 112 4.24 -23.81 3.32
#